data_AF-A0AA51U241-F1
#
_entry.id   AF-A0AA51U241-F1
#
_cell.length_a   1.000
_cell.length_b   1.000
_cell.length_c   1.000
_cell.angle_alpha   90.00
_cell.angle_beta   90.00
_cell.angle_gamma   90.00
#
_symmetry.space_group_name_H-M   'P 1'
#
loop_
_entity.id
_entity.type
_entity.pdbx_description
1 polymer ?
#
loop_
_entity_poly.entity_id
_entity_poly.type
_entity_poly.pdbx_seq_one_letter_code
_entity_poly.pdbx_strand_id
1 'polypeptide(L)'
;MIRIAFAGTLALLSSTAFAQSAGGDAEQPFAAGAPLSVVNEAGEETTPTDNVRVFGSFHFAESCTFDADRNLILVMNAGAPQEAIENDGYVSLLNPDGTVHTSKWIGATRDGLTLNHPLGSAIADGTLYVADLNTVRTFDLETGEPGDAYEIEDATFLNGIAVSEGTIYVSNTREPERVYAISPEGETSVFVEGAPLAAPNGIAIDGEGNIVVVNIGNNEVLTFSPDGELVETENAVESGNDGIVILEDGTKYVSSVRFGSISRIAPGEEAEIIASGIPSAASICYDSAQNQIVVPMNPHNAVAFVGLE
;
A
#
# COMPACT_ATOMS: atom_id res chain seq x y z
N MET A 1 -85.98 23.78 -29.06
CA MET A 1 -84.81 23.57 -28.16
C MET A 1 -84.60 22.08 -28.03
N ILE A 2 -83.61 21.55 -28.74
CA ILE A 2 -83.36 20.11 -28.87
C ILE A 2 -82.42 19.69 -27.74
N ARG A 3 -82.85 18.71 -26.93
CA ARG A 3 -82.03 18.05 -25.91
C ARG A 3 -81.36 16.84 -26.54
N ILE A 4 -80.03 16.81 -26.55
CA ILE A 4 -79.23 15.65 -26.95
C ILE A 4 -78.82 14.91 -25.67
N ALA A 5 -79.21 13.65 -25.57
CA ALA A 5 -78.84 12.74 -24.49
C ALA A 5 -77.55 12.00 -24.88
N PHE A 6 -76.53 12.03 -24.01
CA PHE A 6 -75.35 11.17 -24.10
C PHE A 6 -75.59 9.91 -23.26
N ALA A 7 -75.52 8.74 -23.90
CA ALA A 7 -75.47 7.45 -23.22
C ALA A 7 -74.00 7.12 -22.89
N GLY A 8 -73.68 7.01 -21.60
CA GLY A 8 -72.36 6.60 -21.12
C GLY A 8 -72.23 5.07 -21.08
N THR A 9 -71.18 4.54 -21.70
CA THR A 9 -70.75 3.14 -21.56
C THR A 9 -69.79 3.04 -20.38
N LEU A 10 -70.16 2.28 -19.35
CA LEU A 10 -69.35 2.03 -18.17
C LEU A 10 -68.37 0.87 -18.47
N ALA A 11 -67.09 1.17 -18.67
CA ALA A 11 -66.04 0.16 -18.73
C ALA A 11 -65.50 -0.10 -17.31
N LEU A 12 -65.72 -1.31 -16.79
CA LEU A 12 -65.09 -1.80 -15.56
C LEU A 12 -63.64 -2.19 -15.87
N LEU A 13 -62.70 -1.33 -15.49
CA LEU A 13 -61.27 -1.69 -15.41
C LEU A 13 -61.02 -2.35 -14.04
N SER A 14 -60.81 -3.66 -14.03
CA SER A 14 -60.32 -4.40 -12.88
C SER A 14 -58.84 -4.08 -12.68
N SER A 15 -58.51 -3.24 -11.69
CA SER A 15 -57.13 -3.06 -11.23
C SER A 15 -56.72 -4.28 -10.39
N THR A 16 -55.91 -5.16 -10.96
CA THR A 16 -55.14 -6.13 -10.17
C THR A 16 -54.07 -5.37 -9.40
N ALA A 17 -54.27 -5.20 -8.09
CA ALA A 17 -53.22 -4.75 -7.20
C ALA A 17 -52.15 -5.85 -7.12
N PHE A 18 -50.97 -5.60 -7.70
CA PHE A 18 -49.78 -6.35 -7.32
C PHE A 18 -49.46 -5.96 -5.88
N ALA A 19 -49.75 -6.86 -4.95
CA ALA A 19 -49.18 -6.79 -3.61
C ALA A 19 -47.67 -6.98 -3.77
N GLN A 20 -46.92 -5.88 -3.70
CA GLN A 20 -45.49 -5.91 -3.48
C GLN A 20 -45.31 -6.56 -2.12
N SER A 21 -44.85 -7.81 -2.08
CA SER A 21 -44.37 -8.40 -0.84
C SER A 21 -43.25 -7.49 -0.36
N ALA A 22 -43.50 -6.72 0.71
CA ALA A 22 -42.43 -6.10 1.46
C ALA A 22 -41.54 -7.28 1.93
N GLY A 23 -40.43 -7.48 1.23
CA GLY A 23 -39.36 -8.31 1.75
C GLY A 23 -38.99 -7.69 3.08
N GLY A 24 -39.27 -8.39 4.17
CA GLY A 24 -38.76 -7.99 5.46
C GLY A 24 -37.25 -8.13 5.39
N ASP A 25 -36.54 -7.02 5.20
CA ASP A 25 -35.14 -6.94 5.58
C ASP A 25 -35.13 -7.28 7.07
N ALA A 26 -34.73 -8.51 7.40
CA ALA A 26 -34.49 -8.89 8.78
C ALA A 26 -33.43 -7.91 9.31
N GLU A 27 -33.80 -7.07 10.28
CA GLU A 27 -32.87 -6.19 10.96
C GLU A 27 -31.66 -7.02 11.39
N GLN A 28 -30.51 -6.77 10.75
CA GLN A 28 -29.27 -7.40 11.17
C GLN A 28 -28.99 -6.92 12.60
N PRO A 29 -28.80 -7.83 13.58
CA PRO A 29 -28.56 -7.42 14.95
C PRO A 29 -27.28 -6.60 15.01
N PHE A 30 -27.34 -5.48 15.74
CA PHE A 30 -26.16 -4.71 16.07
C PHE A 30 -25.12 -5.59 16.78
N ALA A 31 -23.87 -5.56 16.31
CA ALA A 31 -22.73 -6.21 16.94
C ALA A 31 -21.64 -5.18 17.25
N ALA A 32 -21.03 -5.29 18.43
CA ALA A 32 -19.83 -4.53 18.76
C ALA A 32 -18.61 -5.13 18.05
N GLY A 33 -17.58 -4.31 17.82
CA GLY A 33 -16.31 -4.78 17.27
C GLY A 33 -15.62 -5.79 18.18
N ALA A 34 -14.93 -6.76 17.58
CA ALA A 34 -14.06 -7.71 18.27
C ALA A 34 -12.69 -7.07 18.57
N PRO A 35 -11.86 -7.68 19.43
CA PRO A 35 -10.43 -7.39 19.47
C PRO A 35 -9.79 -7.47 18.07
N LEU A 36 -8.63 -6.82 17.89
CA LEU A 36 -7.93 -6.84 16.62
C LEU A 36 -7.60 -8.29 16.20
N SER A 37 -8.04 -8.69 15.02
CA SER A 37 -7.74 -9.96 14.36
C SER A 37 -7.80 -9.78 12.85
N VAL A 38 -7.12 -10.67 12.11
CA VAL A 38 -7.21 -10.76 10.65
C VAL A 38 -7.99 -12.02 10.28
N VAL A 39 -8.89 -11.91 9.30
CA VAL A 39 -9.45 -13.07 8.60
C VAL A 39 -8.76 -13.13 7.26
N ASN A 40 -7.89 -14.12 7.05
CA ASN A 40 -7.15 -14.25 5.80
C ASN A 40 -8.09 -14.65 4.64
N GLU A 41 -7.57 -14.67 3.41
CA GLU A 41 -8.37 -15.07 2.23
C GLU A 41 -8.90 -16.52 2.31
N ALA A 42 -8.30 -17.38 3.13
CA ALA A 42 -8.80 -18.73 3.41
C ALA A 42 -9.96 -18.75 4.43
N GLY A 43 -10.32 -17.60 5.01
CA GLY A 43 -11.38 -17.47 6.01
C GLY A 43 -10.94 -17.81 7.43
N GLU A 44 -9.64 -17.92 7.68
CA GLU A 44 -9.07 -18.26 8.99
C GLU A 44 -8.81 -16.99 9.80
N GLU A 45 -9.35 -16.95 11.01
CA GLU A 45 -9.15 -15.84 11.94
C GLU A 45 -7.86 -16.04 12.76
N THR A 46 -6.98 -15.04 12.73
CA THR A 46 -5.71 -15.02 13.47
C THR A 46 -5.59 -13.75 14.29
N THR A 47 -5.23 -13.86 15.57
CA THR A 47 -4.93 -12.70 16.43
C THR A 47 -3.46 -12.32 16.33
N PRO A 48 -3.10 -11.04 16.55
CA PRO A 48 -1.71 -10.60 16.57
C PRO A 48 -0.82 -11.46 17.49
N THR A 49 0.39 -11.76 17.04
CA THR A 49 1.42 -12.40 17.87
C THR A 49 1.92 -11.44 18.97
N ASP A 50 2.51 -11.99 20.04
CA ASP A 50 2.91 -11.22 21.24
C ASP A 50 3.94 -10.09 20.96
N ASN A 51 4.71 -10.20 19.87
CA ASN A 51 5.67 -9.19 19.43
C ASN A 51 5.05 -8.05 18.60
N VAL A 52 3.75 -8.07 18.35
CA VAL A 52 3.03 -7.05 17.57
C VAL A 52 2.39 -6.01 18.51
N ARG A 53 2.71 -4.74 18.28
CA ARG A 53 2.03 -3.59 18.91
C ARG A 53 1.39 -2.73 17.83
N VAL A 54 0.17 -2.25 18.06
CA VAL A 54 -0.58 -1.47 17.05
C VAL A 54 -0.95 -0.10 17.61
N PHE A 55 -0.66 0.93 16.83
CA PHE A 55 -0.99 2.32 17.12
C PHE A 55 -1.90 2.87 16.01
N GLY A 56 -3.03 3.44 16.41
CA GLY A 56 -4.05 3.95 15.49
C GLY A 56 -4.03 5.47 15.32
N SER A 57 -5.03 5.96 14.59
CA SER A 57 -5.30 7.37 14.26
C SER A 57 -4.52 7.93 13.05
N PHE A 58 -4.09 7.04 12.15
CA PHE A 58 -3.53 7.39 10.85
C PHE A 58 -4.60 7.17 9.79
N HIS A 59 -4.81 8.07 8.84
CA HIS A 59 -5.78 7.79 7.76
C HIS A 59 -5.08 7.03 6.64
N PHE A 60 -5.55 5.83 6.30
CA PHE A 60 -5.07 4.99 5.20
C PHE A 60 -3.53 5.00 5.09
N ALA A 61 -2.86 4.41 6.08
CA ALA A 61 -1.41 4.25 6.06
C ALA A 61 -1.05 3.11 5.10
N GLU A 62 -0.29 3.42 4.05
CA GLU A 62 -0.01 2.46 2.97
C GLU A 62 1.46 2.04 2.93
N SER A 63 2.36 3.03 2.94
CA SER A 63 3.81 2.81 2.91
C SER A 63 4.50 3.47 4.11
N CYS A 64 5.70 2.99 4.45
CA CYS A 64 6.56 3.69 5.37
C CYS A 64 8.03 3.61 4.95
N THR A 65 8.84 4.50 5.51
CA THR A 65 10.29 4.51 5.40
C THR A 65 10.88 5.07 6.68
N PHE A 66 12.03 4.55 7.12
CA PHE A 66 12.70 5.00 8.33
C PHE A 66 13.83 5.98 8.02
N ASP A 67 13.79 7.14 8.67
CA ASP A 67 14.86 8.13 8.67
C ASP A 67 15.74 7.88 9.91
N ALA A 68 16.85 7.18 9.72
CA ALA A 68 17.76 6.81 10.80
C ALA A 68 18.50 8.02 11.41
N ASP A 69 18.71 9.09 10.64
CA ASP A 69 19.39 10.29 11.12
C ASP A 69 18.53 11.06 12.11
N ARG A 70 17.21 11.10 11.88
CA ARG A 70 16.24 11.73 12.79
C ARG A 70 15.61 10.78 13.79
N ASN A 71 15.81 9.48 13.59
CA ASN A 71 15.15 8.42 14.36
C ASN A 71 13.61 8.58 14.30
N LEU A 72 13.09 8.77 13.08
CA LEU A 72 11.67 9.00 12.79
C LEU A 72 11.21 8.05 11.69
N ILE A 73 9.94 7.65 11.78
CA ILE A 73 9.28 6.85 10.76
C ILE A 73 8.37 7.77 9.95
N LEU A 74 8.59 7.80 8.64
CA LEU A 74 7.74 8.49 7.67
C LEU A 74 6.66 7.51 7.22
N VAL A 75 5.40 7.89 7.31
CA VAL A 75 4.26 7.06 6.90
C VAL A 75 3.48 7.78 5.81
N MET A 76 3.27 7.09 4.69
CA MET A 76 2.49 7.58 3.57
C MET A 76 1.00 7.35 3.83
N ASN A 77 0.24 8.43 3.79
CA ASN A 77 -1.20 8.44 4.00
C ASN A 77 -1.89 8.77 2.67
N ALA A 78 -2.57 7.78 2.07
CA ALA A 78 -3.18 7.89 0.75
C ALA A 78 -4.26 8.98 0.61
N GLY A 79 -4.81 9.47 1.73
CA GLY A 79 -5.95 10.39 1.70
C GLY A 79 -7.25 9.71 1.30
N ALA A 80 -8.24 10.51 0.89
CA ALA A 80 -9.48 10.00 0.29
C ALA A 80 -9.30 9.64 -1.19
N PRO A 81 -10.19 8.83 -1.79
CA PRO A 81 -10.25 8.66 -3.24
C PRO A 81 -10.35 10.02 -3.96
N GLN A 82 -9.66 10.15 -5.09
CA GLN A 82 -9.52 11.43 -5.78
C GLN A 82 -10.86 11.98 -6.29
N GLU A 83 -11.84 11.12 -6.58
CA GLU A 83 -13.18 11.55 -6.99
C GLU A 83 -13.96 12.19 -5.83
N ALA A 84 -13.56 11.92 -4.58
CA ALA A 84 -14.17 12.48 -3.39
C ALA A 84 -13.44 13.74 -2.92
N ILE A 85 -12.11 13.66 -2.78
CA ILE A 85 -11.26 14.78 -2.38
C ILE A 85 -9.94 14.67 -3.14
N GLU A 86 -9.71 15.62 -4.05
CA GLU A 86 -8.45 15.72 -4.78
C GLU A 86 -7.32 16.19 -3.85
N ASN A 87 -6.11 15.70 -4.08
CA ASN A 87 -4.89 16.20 -3.42
C ASN A 87 -4.93 16.14 -1.87
N ASP A 88 -5.49 15.05 -1.32
CA ASP A 88 -5.63 14.82 0.13
C ASP A 88 -4.61 13.83 0.70
N GLY A 89 -3.59 13.45 -0.09
CA GLY A 89 -2.48 12.64 0.37
C GLY A 89 -1.56 13.43 1.31
N TYR A 90 -0.97 12.76 2.29
CA TYR A 90 -0.02 13.37 3.21
C TYR A 90 1.01 12.38 3.77
N VAL A 91 2.03 12.92 4.43
CA VAL A 91 3.05 12.15 5.14
C VAL A 91 2.96 12.45 6.63
N SER A 92 2.88 11.41 7.45
CA SER A 92 2.98 11.49 8.91
C SER A 92 4.41 11.19 9.36
N LEU A 93 4.85 11.81 10.46
CA LEU A 93 6.06 11.46 11.20
C LEU A 93 5.68 10.80 12.52
N LEU A 94 6.19 9.61 12.76
CA LEU A 94 6.01 8.85 13.98
C LEU A 94 7.34 8.72 14.72
N ASN A 95 7.27 8.73 16.05
CA ASN A 95 8.35 8.25 16.87
C ASN A 95 8.37 6.70 16.86
N PRO A 96 9.53 6.08 17.09
CA PRO A 96 9.68 4.63 17.16
C PRO A 96 8.85 3.90 18.23
N ASP A 97 8.37 4.63 19.24
CA ASP A 97 7.48 4.09 20.27
C ASP A 97 6.00 4.07 19.83
N GLY A 98 5.71 4.49 18.60
CA GLY A 98 4.37 4.56 18.02
C GLY A 98 3.63 5.87 18.29
N THR A 99 4.20 6.79 19.09
CA THR A 99 3.60 8.10 19.30
C THR A 99 3.75 8.99 18.06
N VAL A 100 2.75 9.83 17.80
CA VAL A 100 2.78 10.76 16.66
C VAL A 100 3.74 11.90 16.96
N HIS A 101 4.75 12.10 16.10
CA HIS A 101 5.61 13.28 16.13
C HIS A 101 4.95 14.45 15.40
N THR A 102 4.58 14.25 14.13
CA THR A 102 3.91 15.24 13.28
C THR A 102 2.85 14.56 12.43
N SER A 103 1.58 14.90 12.59
CA SER A 103 0.48 14.19 11.91
C SER A 103 0.37 14.47 10.40
N LYS A 104 0.69 15.68 9.95
CA LYS A 104 0.69 16.09 8.54
C LYS A 104 1.93 16.92 8.25
N TRP A 105 3.04 16.26 8.00
CA TRP A 105 4.31 16.93 7.73
C TRP A 105 4.36 17.47 6.29
N ILE A 106 4.13 16.61 5.29
CA ILE A 106 3.96 16.95 3.87
C ILE A 106 2.51 16.67 3.48
N GLY A 107 1.89 17.49 2.62
CA GLY A 107 0.56 17.23 2.05
C GLY A 107 -0.66 17.63 2.90
N ALA A 108 -1.84 17.38 2.34
CA ALA A 108 -3.20 17.60 2.84
C ALA A 108 -3.52 18.80 3.78
N THR A 109 -3.07 20.05 3.63
CA THR A 109 -2.42 20.82 2.55
C THR A 109 -1.51 21.88 3.20
N ARG A 110 -0.41 22.28 2.55
CA ARG A 110 0.55 23.34 2.97
C ARG A 110 0.86 24.25 1.76
N ASP A 111 -0.08 25.11 1.38
CA ASP A 111 0.03 26.14 0.33
C ASP A 111 0.44 25.63 -1.07
N GLY A 112 -0.41 24.84 -1.72
CA GLY A 112 -0.26 24.50 -3.16
C GLY A 112 0.64 23.31 -3.48
N LEU A 113 1.22 22.64 -2.48
CA LEU A 113 1.92 21.36 -2.64
C LEU A 113 0.98 20.27 -3.18
N THR A 114 1.46 19.47 -4.13
CA THR A 114 0.73 18.34 -4.70
C THR A 114 1.23 17.01 -4.13
N LEU A 115 0.32 16.25 -3.53
CA LEU A 115 0.47 14.88 -3.09
C LEU A 115 -0.93 14.24 -3.04
N ASN A 116 -1.24 13.36 -3.98
CA ASN A 116 -2.62 12.93 -4.20
C ASN A 116 -2.95 11.67 -3.43
N HIS A 117 -2.17 10.62 -3.64
CA HIS A 117 -2.37 9.25 -3.21
C HIS A 117 -1.00 8.56 -3.09
N PRO A 118 -0.19 8.91 -2.06
CA PRO A 118 1.11 8.30 -1.88
C PRO A 118 0.99 6.81 -1.50
N LEU A 119 1.61 5.94 -2.29
CA LEU A 119 1.55 4.47 -2.18
C LEU A 119 2.93 3.80 -2.04
N GLY A 120 4.00 4.58 -1.97
CA GLY A 120 5.34 4.03 -1.90
C GLY A 120 6.29 5.13 -1.51
N SER A 121 7.30 4.79 -0.71
CA SER A 121 8.31 5.76 -0.32
C SER A 121 9.69 5.14 -0.20
N ALA A 122 10.71 5.95 -0.51
CA ALA A 122 12.11 5.64 -0.29
C ALA A 122 12.88 6.91 0.11
N ILE A 123 13.97 6.76 0.87
CA ILE A 123 14.91 7.85 1.17
C ILE A 123 16.25 7.55 0.48
N ALA A 124 16.79 8.53 -0.21
CA ALA A 124 18.18 8.52 -0.69
C ALA A 124 18.72 9.95 -0.78
N ASP A 125 19.99 10.15 -0.43
CA ASP A 125 20.73 11.42 -0.59
C ASP A 125 19.98 12.67 -0.09
N GLY A 126 19.33 12.57 1.08
CA GLY A 126 18.58 13.69 1.68
C GLY A 126 17.25 14.00 0.98
N THR A 127 16.76 13.10 0.13
CA THR A 127 15.50 13.23 -0.62
C THR A 127 14.54 12.12 -0.22
N LEU A 128 13.28 12.48 -0.01
CA LEU A 128 12.15 11.55 0.06
C LEU A 128 11.55 11.39 -1.34
N TYR A 129 11.53 10.18 -1.85
CA TYR A 129 10.88 9.80 -3.10
C TYR A 129 9.54 9.15 -2.79
N VAL A 130 8.50 9.52 -3.54
CA VAL A 130 7.13 9.05 -3.30
C VAL A 130 6.46 8.64 -4.61
N ALA A 131 5.95 7.42 -4.67
CA ALA A 131 5.06 6.99 -5.74
C ALA A 131 3.67 7.57 -5.50
N ASP A 132 3.22 8.46 -6.38
CA ASP A 132 1.95 9.18 -6.31
C ASP A 132 1.18 9.05 -7.63
N LEU A 133 0.20 8.14 -7.67
CA LEU A 133 -0.58 7.82 -8.88
C LEU A 133 0.33 7.35 -10.04
N ASN A 134 0.51 8.18 -11.07
CA ASN A 134 1.38 7.95 -12.22
C ASN A 134 2.67 8.78 -12.18
N THR A 135 2.95 9.42 -11.04
CA THR A 135 4.07 10.35 -10.88
C THR A 135 4.96 9.91 -9.72
N VAL A 136 6.28 9.92 -9.91
CA VAL A 136 7.21 9.91 -8.78
C VAL A 136 7.48 11.33 -8.36
N ARG A 137 7.19 11.68 -7.11
CA ARG A 137 7.44 13.01 -6.53
C ARG A 137 8.62 12.96 -5.58
N THR A 138 9.38 14.03 -5.54
CA THR A 138 10.49 14.18 -4.60
C THR A 138 10.23 15.33 -3.63
N PHE A 139 10.74 15.18 -2.41
CA PHE A 139 10.71 16.21 -1.39
C PHE A 139 12.06 16.27 -0.69
N ASP A 140 12.52 17.47 -0.39
CA ASP A 140 13.66 17.66 0.49
C ASP A 140 13.34 17.03 1.86
N LEU A 141 14.17 16.09 2.29
CA LEU A 141 13.87 15.28 3.47
C LEU A 141 13.87 16.15 4.75
N GLU A 142 14.63 17.24 4.81
CA GLU A 142 14.73 18.11 6.00
C GLU A 142 13.54 19.05 6.15
N THR A 143 13.15 19.69 5.06
CA THR A 143 12.18 20.78 5.07
C THR A 143 10.79 20.32 4.64
N GLY A 144 10.71 19.22 3.87
CA GLY A 144 9.52 18.79 3.16
C GLY A 144 9.18 19.67 1.96
N GLU A 145 10.11 20.52 1.49
CA GLU A 145 9.93 21.33 0.29
C GLU A 145 9.82 20.42 -0.95
N PRO A 146 8.88 20.69 -1.88
CA PRO A 146 8.72 19.87 -3.08
C PRO A 146 9.90 20.08 -4.04
N GLY A 147 10.40 18.97 -4.57
CA GLY A 147 11.41 18.92 -5.63
C GLY A 147 10.79 18.59 -6.99
N ASP A 148 11.44 17.70 -7.73
CA ASP A 148 11.01 17.21 -9.03
C ASP A 148 9.77 16.31 -8.97
N ALA A 149 9.07 16.25 -10.10
CA ALA A 149 7.94 15.38 -10.35
C ALA A 149 8.12 14.70 -11.72
N TYR A 150 8.28 13.38 -11.70
CA TYR A 150 8.52 12.55 -12.87
C TYR A 150 7.22 11.81 -13.24
N GLU A 151 6.47 12.37 -14.19
CA GLU A 151 5.28 11.72 -14.73
C GLU A 151 5.69 10.59 -15.67
N ILE A 152 5.12 9.40 -15.46
CA ILE A 152 5.37 8.22 -16.30
C ILE A 152 4.13 7.98 -17.16
N GLU A 153 4.23 8.25 -18.47
CA GLU A 153 3.11 8.33 -19.41
C GLU A 153 2.19 7.10 -19.37
N ASP A 154 2.75 5.90 -19.38
CA ASP A 154 1.97 4.66 -19.43
C ASP A 154 1.71 4.05 -18.04
N ALA A 155 2.08 4.71 -16.94
CA ALA A 155 1.88 4.15 -15.59
C ALA A 155 0.39 4.10 -15.24
N THR A 156 -0.04 2.95 -14.72
CA THR A 156 -1.45 2.68 -14.38
C THR A 156 -1.67 2.55 -12.88
N PHE A 157 -0.67 2.12 -12.13
CA PHE A 157 -0.72 2.01 -10.68
C PHE A 157 0.70 1.88 -10.10
N LEU A 158 1.37 3.02 -9.84
CA LEU A 158 2.66 2.99 -9.18
C LEU A 158 2.50 2.64 -7.70
N ASN A 159 3.37 1.78 -7.17
CA ASN A 159 3.34 1.38 -5.77
C ASN A 159 4.75 1.36 -5.15
N GLY A 160 5.37 0.19 -4.97
CA GLY A 160 6.71 0.06 -4.40
C GLY A 160 7.78 0.84 -5.18
N ILE A 161 8.68 1.47 -4.42
CA ILE A 161 9.74 2.33 -4.94
C ILE A 161 11.04 2.09 -4.18
N ALA A 162 12.17 2.09 -4.90
CA ALA A 162 13.50 2.06 -4.31
C ALA A 162 14.46 2.93 -5.14
N VAL A 163 15.57 3.35 -4.55
CA VAL A 163 16.58 4.19 -5.23
C VAL A 163 17.96 3.56 -5.05
N SER A 164 18.70 3.43 -6.15
CA SER A 164 20.09 2.95 -6.16
C SER A 164 20.92 3.81 -7.11
N GLU A 165 22.05 4.30 -6.63
CA GLU A 165 22.98 5.15 -7.42
C GLU A 165 22.28 6.31 -8.17
N GLY A 166 21.26 6.90 -7.54
CA GLY A 166 20.44 7.98 -8.11
C GLY A 166 19.39 7.53 -9.13
N THR A 167 19.35 6.26 -9.51
CA THR A 167 18.29 5.68 -10.34
C THR A 167 17.12 5.26 -9.47
N ILE A 168 15.90 5.68 -9.85
CA ILE A 168 14.67 5.32 -9.14
C ILE A 168 14.04 4.13 -9.84
N TYR A 169 13.75 3.07 -9.09
CA TYR A 169 12.98 1.92 -9.56
C TYR A 169 11.60 1.96 -8.94
N VAL A 170 10.54 1.86 -9.75
CA VAL A 170 9.16 1.93 -9.27
C VAL A 170 8.30 0.88 -9.96
N SER A 171 7.55 0.10 -9.18
CA SER A 171 6.67 -0.93 -9.71
C SER A 171 5.40 -0.33 -10.28
N ASN A 172 4.87 -0.96 -11.32
CA ASN A 172 3.54 -0.69 -11.85
C ASN A 172 2.71 -1.97 -11.69
N THR A 173 1.90 -2.02 -10.64
CA THR A 173 1.25 -3.25 -10.16
C THR A 173 0.13 -3.73 -11.08
N ARG A 174 -0.47 -2.84 -11.87
CA ARG A 174 -1.56 -3.19 -12.80
C ARG A 174 -1.03 -3.28 -14.22
N GLU A 175 -1.80 -3.93 -15.09
CA GLU A 175 -1.44 -4.05 -16.50
C GLU A 175 -1.14 -2.67 -17.15
N PRO A 176 -0.06 -2.56 -17.95
CA PRO A 176 0.97 -3.60 -18.14
C PRO A 176 1.85 -3.77 -16.90
N GLU A 177 2.02 -5.01 -16.44
CA GLU A 177 2.84 -5.36 -15.28
C GLU A 177 4.33 -5.15 -15.57
N ARG A 178 4.95 -4.19 -14.88
CA ARG A 178 6.34 -3.80 -15.12
C ARG A 178 6.97 -3.11 -13.92
N VAL A 179 8.29 -2.96 -13.99
CA VAL A 179 9.06 -2.02 -13.19
C VAL A 179 9.63 -0.97 -14.13
N TYR A 180 9.51 0.30 -13.76
CA TYR A 180 10.14 1.41 -14.44
C TYR A 180 11.45 1.78 -13.77
N ALA A 181 12.36 2.34 -14.56
CA ALA A 181 13.52 3.07 -14.07
C ALA A 181 13.42 4.55 -14.45
N ILE A 182 13.85 5.44 -13.56
CA ILE A 182 14.04 6.87 -13.83
C ILE A 182 15.52 7.16 -13.60
N SER A 183 16.23 7.60 -14.63
CA SER A 183 17.65 7.92 -14.52
C SER A 183 17.88 9.13 -13.60
N PRO A 184 19.13 9.36 -13.12
CA PRO A 184 19.48 10.57 -12.38
C PRO A 184 19.17 11.89 -13.13
N GLU A 185 19.10 11.85 -14.46
CA GLU A 185 18.71 12.98 -15.32
C GLU A 185 17.19 13.12 -15.50
N GLY A 186 16.40 12.20 -14.92
CA GLY A 186 14.93 12.21 -15.00
C GLY A 186 14.36 11.47 -16.21
N GLU A 187 15.16 10.68 -16.94
CA GLU A 187 14.68 9.93 -18.11
C GLU A 187 13.97 8.64 -17.67
N THR A 188 12.70 8.48 -18.06
CA THR A 188 11.89 7.30 -17.74
C THR A 188 12.11 6.19 -18.76
N SER A 189 12.30 4.95 -18.31
CA SER A 189 12.38 3.75 -19.15
C SER A 189 11.71 2.54 -18.49
N VAL A 190 11.39 1.50 -19.27
CA VAL A 190 10.97 0.20 -18.73
C VAL A 190 12.21 -0.58 -18.35
N PHE A 191 12.29 -1.00 -17.09
CA PHE A 191 13.39 -1.80 -16.57
C PHE A 191 13.16 -3.29 -16.83
N VAL A 192 12.02 -3.83 -16.37
CA VAL A 192 11.56 -5.19 -16.63
C VAL A 192 10.04 -5.19 -16.86
N GLU A 193 9.54 -6.06 -17.74
CA GLU A 193 8.11 -6.17 -18.05
C GLU A 193 7.66 -7.61 -18.30
N GLY A 194 6.41 -7.91 -17.97
CA GLY A 194 5.82 -9.23 -18.16
C GLY A 194 6.41 -10.32 -17.26
N ALA A 195 6.18 -11.58 -17.62
CA ALA A 195 6.60 -12.72 -16.80
C ALA A 195 8.13 -12.69 -16.53
N PRO A 196 8.58 -12.99 -15.29
CA PRO A 196 7.82 -13.59 -14.19
C PRO A 196 7.10 -12.59 -13.25
N LEU A 197 6.99 -11.30 -13.61
CA LEU A 197 6.16 -10.39 -12.82
C LEU A 197 4.71 -10.89 -12.79
N ALA A 198 4.09 -10.78 -11.62
CA ALA A 198 2.71 -11.13 -11.36
C ALA A 198 2.13 -10.11 -10.37
N ALA A 199 1.65 -8.99 -10.93
CA ALA A 199 1.31 -7.77 -10.23
C ALA A 199 2.47 -7.32 -9.29
N PRO A 200 3.57 -6.77 -9.84
CA PRO A 200 4.72 -6.38 -9.04
C PRO A 200 4.34 -5.28 -8.05
N ASN A 201 4.83 -5.38 -6.82
CA ASN A 201 4.44 -4.47 -5.75
C ASN A 201 5.68 -3.87 -5.06
N GLY A 202 6.01 -4.27 -3.83
CA GLY A 202 7.19 -3.78 -3.13
C GLY A 202 8.50 -3.99 -3.88
N ILE A 203 9.39 -3.00 -3.78
CA ILE A 203 10.74 -3.02 -4.37
C ILE A 203 11.75 -2.69 -3.27
N ALA A 204 12.87 -3.41 -3.24
CA ALA A 204 14.05 -3.08 -2.45
C ALA A 204 15.32 -3.28 -3.29
N ILE A 205 16.45 -2.75 -2.79
CA ILE A 205 17.77 -2.95 -3.39
C ILE A 205 18.58 -3.80 -2.42
N ASP A 206 19.23 -4.84 -2.92
CA ASP A 206 20.11 -5.68 -2.10
C ASP A 206 21.54 -5.10 -1.98
N GLY A 207 22.38 -5.74 -1.18
CA GLY A 207 23.77 -5.31 -0.95
C GLY A 207 24.69 -5.41 -2.17
N GLU A 208 24.26 -6.07 -3.25
CA GLU A 208 24.98 -6.17 -4.53
C GLU A 208 24.47 -5.17 -5.57
N GLY A 209 23.44 -4.39 -5.23
CA GLY A 209 22.80 -3.42 -6.11
C GLY A 209 21.74 -4.03 -7.02
N ASN A 210 21.33 -5.29 -6.79
CA ASN A 210 20.24 -5.91 -7.53
C ASN A 210 18.89 -5.34 -7.08
N ILE A 211 17.92 -5.37 -7.99
CA ILE A 211 16.55 -4.89 -7.77
C ILE A 211 15.71 -6.10 -7.36
N VAL A 212 15.22 -6.09 -6.13
CA VAL A 212 14.36 -7.16 -5.60
C VAL A 212 12.91 -6.69 -5.61
N VAL A 213 12.04 -7.46 -6.25
CA VAL A 213 10.63 -7.16 -6.46
C VAL A 213 9.80 -8.27 -5.86
N VAL A 214 8.78 -7.91 -5.08
CA VAL A 214 7.78 -8.89 -4.63
C VAL A 214 6.55 -8.84 -5.52
N ASN A 215 5.99 -10.02 -5.79
CA ASN A 215 4.76 -10.16 -6.55
C ASN A 215 3.57 -10.25 -5.58
N ILE A 216 2.59 -9.34 -5.66
CA ILE A 216 1.35 -9.49 -4.88
C ILE A 216 0.46 -10.60 -5.46
N GLY A 217 0.62 -10.92 -6.75
CA GLY A 217 -0.14 -11.94 -7.45
C GLY A 217 0.15 -13.37 -6.97
N ASN A 218 1.34 -13.61 -6.43
CA ASN A 218 1.76 -14.90 -5.88
C ASN A 218 2.62 -14.68 -4.61
N ASN A 219 3.53 -15.59 -4.28
CA ASN A 219 4.43 -15.49 -3.14
C ASN A 219 5.91 -15.34 -3.55
N GLU A 220 6.19 -15.06 -4.83
CA GLU A 220 7.55 -14.95 -5.33
C GLU A 220 8.21 -13.63 -4.91
N VAL A 221 9.51 -13.74 -4.64
CA VAL A 221 10.45 -12.63 -4.41
C VAL A 221 11.51 -12.76 -5.51
N LEU A 222 11.50 -11.82 -6.44
CA LEU A 222 12.29 -11.86 -7.67
C LEU A 222 13.48 -10.91 -7.56
N THR A 223 14.70 -11.43 -7.74
CA THR A 223 15.91 -10.59 -7.79
C THR A 223 16.33 -10.42 -9.24
N PHE A 224 16.48 -9.17 -9.68
CA PHE A 224 16.96 -8.80 -11.00
C PHE A 224 18.30 -8.08 -10.90
N SER A 225 19.26 -8.42 -11.77
CA SER A 225 20.50 -7.66 -11.90
C SER A 225 20.23 -6.22 -12.33
N PRO A 226 21.18 -5.28 -12.18
CA PRO A 226 21.04 -3.92 -12.71
C PRO A 226 20.77 -3.84 -14.22
N ASP A 227 21.08 -4.91 -14.98
CA ASP A 227 20.80 -5.03 -16.42
C ASP A 227 19.39 -5.59 -16.71
N GLY A 228 18.59 -5.89 -15.68
CA GLY A 228 17.23 -6.43 -15.80
C GLY A 228 17.16 -7.94 -15.99
N GLU A 229 18.25 -8.67 -15.79
CA GLU A 229 18.26 -10.13 -15.87
C GLU A 229 17.78 -10.75 -14.54
N LEU A 230 16.83 -11.67 -14.58
CA LEU A 230 16.42 -12.43 -13.39
C LEU A 230 17.58 -13.31 -12.91
N VAL A 231 18.06 -13.06 -11.70
CA VAL A 231 19.18 -13.81 -11.09
C VAL A 231 18.71 -14.84 -10.07
N GLU A 232 17.62 -14.57 -9.36
CA GLU A 232 17.12 -15.44 -8.29
C GLU A 232 15.60 -15.33 -8.12
N THR A 233 14.99 -16.40 -7.63
CA THR A 233 13.59 -16.43 -7.20
C THR A 233 13.51 -17.15 -5.86
N GLU A 234 13.18 -16.39 -4.83
CA GLU A 234 12.83 -16.89 -3.50
C GLU A 234 11.30 -16.86 -3.33
N ASN A 235 10.81 -17.35 -2.19
CA ASN A 235 9.39 -17.38 -1.90
C ASN A 235 9.15 -16.92 -0.46
N ALA A 236 8.22 -15.98 -0.28
CA ALA A 236 7.63 -15.74 1.02
C ALA A 236 6.74 -16.93 1.43
N VAL A 237 6.41 -17.03 2.72
CA VAL A 237 5.61 -18.16 3.23
C VAL A 237 4.19 -18.16 2.66
N GLU A 238 3.60 -16.98 2.53
CA GLU A 238 2.23 -16.76 2.05
C GLU A 238 2.23 -15.81 0.86
N SER A 239 1.15 -15.80 0.07
CA SER A 239 1.00 -14.90 -1.07
C SER A 239 0.46 -13.54 -0.66
N GLY A 240 0.26 -12.64 -1.62
CA GLY A 240 -0.19 -11.27 -1.33
C GLY A 240 0.95 -10.41 -0.81
N ASN A 241 2.17 -10.66 -1.30
CA ASN A 241 3.36 -9.91 -0.91
C ASN A 241 3.17 -8.44 -1.28
N ASP A 242 3.29 -7.54 -0.29
CA ASP A 242 3.06 -6.12 -0.47
C ASP A 242 4.38 -5.35 -0.33
N GLY A 243 4.88 -5.17 0.89
CA GLY A 243 6.16 -4.53 1.15
C GLY A 243 7.32 -5.51 1.31
N ILE A 244 8.53 -5.02 1.04
CA ILE A 244 9.78 -5.73 1.28
C ILE A 244 10.84 -4.77 1.85
N VAL A 245 11.64 -5.26 2.80
CA VAL A 245 12.92 -4.65 3.21
C VAL A 245 14.01 -5.68 3.23
N ILE A 246 15.23 -5.25 2.94
CA ILE A 246 16.43 -6.09 2.93
C ILE A 246 17.45 -5.49 3.90
N LEU A 247 17.97 -6.31 4.79
CA LEU A 247 18.97 -5.91 5.77
C LEU A 247 20.38 -6.03 5.19
N GLU A 248 21.36 -5.42 5.85
CA GLU A 248 22.78 -5.45 5.43
C GLU A 248 23.33 -6.88 5.30
N ASP A 249 22.82 -7.82 6.10
CA ASP A 249 23.19 -9.23 6.04
C ASP A 249 22.50 -10.03 4.93
N GLY A 250 21.63 -9.39 4.13
CA GLY A 250 20.84 -10.00 3.07
C GLY A 250 19.51 -10.60 3.51
N THR A 251 19.18 -10.56 4.80
CA THR A 251 17.87 -11.01 5.30
C THR A 251 16.76 -10.15 4.72
N LYS A 252 15.74 -10.80 4.16
CA LYS A 252 14.56 -10.14 3.61
C LYS A 252 13.39 -10.29 4.57
N TYR A 253 12.64 -9.22 4.77
CA TYR A 253 11.31 -9.29 5.36
C TYR A 253 10.28 -8.93 4.31
N VAL A 254 9.16 -9.66 4.29
CA VAL A 254 8.08 -9.46 3.31
C VAL A 254 6.75 -9.49 4.04
N SER A 255 5.91 -8.47 3.86
CA SER A 255 4.55 -8.47 4.38
C SER A 255 3.57 -9.13 3.42
N SER A 256 2.58 -9.81 3.98
CA SER A 256 1.42 -10.27 3.24
C SER A 256 0.19 -9.43 3.60
N VAL A 257 -0.30 -8.64 2.66
CA VAL A 257 -1.53 -7.84 2.86
C VAL A 257 -2.78 -8.71 2.91
N ARG A 258 -2.72 -9.92 2.32
CA ARG A 258 -3.85 -10.88 2.25
C ARG A 258 -3.96 -11.77 3.49
N PHE A 259 -2.83 -12.09 4.11
CA PHE A 259 -2.78 -13.00 5.26
C PHE A 259 -2.44 -12.29 6.57
N GLY A 260 -1.91 -11.07 6.51
CA GLY A 260 -1.56 -10.30 7.69
C GLY A 260 -0.33 -10.83 8.41
N SER A 261 0.61 -11.41 7.66
CA SER A 261 1.84 -12.01 8.16
C SER A 261 3.07 -11.25 7.69
N ILE A 262 4.17 -11.41 8.43
CA ILE A 262 5.51 -10.96 8.03
C ILE A 262 6.38 -12.22 7.88
N SER A 263 6.83 -12.48 6.66
CA SER A 263 7.82 -13.52 6.37
C SER A 263 9.24 -12.98 6.60
N ARG A 264 10.14 -13.82 7.12
CA ARG A 264 11.60 -13.63 7.13
C ARG A 264 12.22 -14.64 6.18
N ILE A 265 13.15 -14.18 5.33
CA ILE A 265 13.94 -15.01 4.42
C ILE A 265 15.42 -14.70 4.71
N ALA A 266 16.08 -15.55 5.49
CA ALA A 266 17.51 -15.43 5.72
C ALA A 266 18.30 -16.01 4.53
N PRO A 267 19.50 -15.51 4.21
CA PRO A 267 20.25 -15.99 3.05
C PRO A 267 20.48 -17.52 3.06
N GLY A 268 19.96 -18.20 2.03
CA GLY A 268 20.10 -19.65 1.89
C GLY A 268 19.20 -20.49 2.80
N GLU A 269 18.24 -19.85 3.49
CA GLU A 269 17.24 -20.51 4.33
C GLU A 269 15.84 -20.41 3.70
N GLU A 270 14.96 -21.34 4.08
CA GLU A 270 13.55 -21.26 3.71
C GLU A 270 12.85 -20.14 4.50
N ALA A 271 11.82 -19.53 3.90
CA ALA A 271 11.07 -18.48 4.56
C ALA A 271 10.30 -19.00 5.79
N GLU A 272 10.16 -18.14 6.80
CA GLU A 272 9.35 -18.41 8.00
C GLU A 272 8.50 -17.20 8.40
N ILE A 273 7.37 -17.43 9.07
CA ILE A 273 6.53 -16.34 9.60
C ILE A 273 7.05 -15.91 10.97
N ILE A 274 7.42 -14.63 11.09
CA ILE A 274 7.90 -14.04 12.35
C ILE A 274 6.85 -13.19 13.08
N ALA A 275 5.77 -12.84 12.40
CA ALA A 275 4.60 -12.18 12.97
C ALA A 275 3.37 -12.49 12.12
N SER A 276 2.20 -12.57 12.76
CA SER A 276 0.92 -12.79 12.09
C SER A 276 -0.19 -12.04 12.81
N GLY A 277 -1.39 -12.06 12.22
CA GLY A 277 -2.55 -11.42 12.83
C GLY A 277 -2.58 -9.90 12.66
N ILE A 278 -1.84 -9.35 11.69
CA ILE A 278 -1.79 -7.90 11.38
C ILE A 278 -2.80 -7.62 10.25
N PRO A 279 -3.96 -7.00 10.52
CA PRO A 279 -4.96 -6.77 9.48
C PRO A 279 -4.41 -5.92 8.33
N SER A 280 -4.47 -6.47 7.12
CA SER A 280 -4.03 -5.80 5.90
C SER A 280 -2.64 -5.18 6.08
N ALA A 281 -1.68 -6.04 6.47
CA ALA A 281 -0.28 -5.70 6.57
C ALA A 281 0.24 -5.25 5.21
N ALA A 282 0.19 -3.94 4.97
CA ALA A 282 0.48 -3.33 3.68
C ALA A 282 1.99 -3.31 3.44
N SER A 283 2.59 -2.20 3.02
CA SER A 283 4.04 -2.11 2.91
C SER A 283 4.77 -2.32 4.25
N ILE A 284 6.09 -2.23 4.26
CA ILE A 284 6.90 -2.30 5.49
C ILE A 284 8.14 -1.41 5.41
N CYS A 285 8.66 -1.02 6.57
CA CYS A 285 9.98 -0.42 6.71
C CYS A 285 10.73 -0.97 7.93
N TYR A 286 12.05 -0.90 7.90
CA TYR A 286 12.92 -1.34 8.99
C TYR A 286 13.41 -0.15 9.80
N ASP A 287 13.01 -0.11 11.06
CA ASP A 287 13.60 0.77 12.06
C ASP A 287 14.85 0.09 12.63
N SER A 288 16.00 0.49 12.06
CA SER A 288 17.31 -0.05 12.40
C SER A 288 17.81 0.37 13.77
N ALA A 289 17.28 1.45 14.35
CA ALA A 289 17.71 1.95 15.65
C ALA A 289 17.03 1.19 16.79
N GLN A 290 15.81 0.71 16.59
CA GLN A 290 15.07 -0.07 17.58
C GLN A 290 14.98 -1.57 17.24
N ASN A 291 15.54 -1.97 16.10
CA ASN A 291 15.49 -3.34 15.59
C ASN A 291 14.04 -3.86 15.50
N GLN A 292 13.21 -3.17 14.72
CA GLN A 292 11.81 -3.52 14.54
C GLN A 292 11.33 -3.29 13.11
N ILE A 293 10.37 -4.11 12.67
CA ILE A 293 9.63 -3.89 11.43
C ILE A 293 8.40 -3.04 11.74
N VAL A 294 8.15 -2.04 10.92
CA VAL A 294 6.97 -1.18 10.99
C VAL A 294 6.09 -1.48 9.79
N VAL A 295 4.79 -1.65 10.05
CA VAL A 295 3.83 -2.20 9.08
C VAL A 295 2.59 -1.29 9.05
N PRO A 296 2.45 -0.41 8.05
CA PRO A 296 1.19 0.27 7.77
C PRO A 296 0.03 -0.71 7.60
N MET A 297 -1.15 -0.31 8.09
CA MET A 297 -2.38 -1.10 8.01
C MET A 297 -3.46 -0.32 7.25
N ASN A 298 -3.44 -0.38 5.93
CA ASN A 298 -4.52 0.15 5.08
C ASN A 298 -5.73 -0.80 5.14
N PRO A 299 -6.98 -0.40 4.87
CA PRO A 299 -7.67 0.81 5.33
C PRO A 299 -7.93 0.83 6.86
N HIS A 300 -7.21 0.04 7.67
CA HIS A 300 -7.41 -0.10 9.12
C HIS A 300 -6.97 1.11 9.95
N ASN A 301 -6.38 2.14 9.32
CA ASN A 301 -6.07 3.42 9.94
C ASN A 301 -5.08 3.33 11.12
N ALA A 302 -4.13 2.40 10.99
CA ALA A 302 -3.17 2.06 12.03
C ALA A 302 -1.80 1.69 11.44
N VAL A 303 -0.81 1.59 12.32
CA VAL A 303 0.53 1.10 12.04
C VAL A 303 0.89 0.09 13.11
N ALA A 304 1.34 -1.08 12.71
CA ALA A 304 1.87 -2.12 13.58
C ALA A 304 3.40 -2.04 13.68
N PHE A 305 3.92 -2.46 14.83
CA PHE A 305 5.33 -2.51 15.16
C PHE A 305 5.64 -3.93 15.61
N VAL A 306 6.60 -4.57 14.94
CA VAL A 306 7.03 -5.94 15.16
C VAL A 306 8.47 -5.92 15.65
N GLY A 307 8.67 -6.19 16.94
CA GLY A 307 10.02 -6.30 17.49
C GLY A 307 10.76 -7.50 16.89
N LEU A 308 12.01 -7.30 16.48
CA LEU A 308 12.91 -8.37 16.05
C LEU A 308 13.82 -8.77 17.23
N GLU A 309 14.05 -10.07 17.37
CA GLU A 309 14.96 -10.65 18.39
C GLU A 309 16.44 -10.43 18.07
#